data_AF-A0A263DL43-F1
#
_entry.id   AF-A0A263DL43-F1
#
_cell.length_a   1.000
_cell.length_b   1.000
_cell.length_c   1.000
_cell.angle_alpha   90.00
_cell.angle_beta   90.00
_cell.angle_gamma   90.00
#
_symmetry.space_group_name_H-M   'P 1'
#
loop_
_entity.id
_entity.type
_entity.pdbx_description
1 polymer ?
#
loop_
_entity_poly.entity_id
_entity_poly.type
_entity_poly.pdbx_seq_one_letter_code
_entity_poly.pdbx_strand_id
1 'polypeptide(L)'
;MRRCATRGTSAVADRFELDENDAVAAGERAQTAGRRLLDAHRDLVTVLNDREGCWGDDDIGKAFANKYVQVADGTRENTNVLATNFSDAGTYIVDVAGELADVDEGNARRIDGLYADNVESWTAES
;
A
#
# COMPACT_ATOMS: atom_id res chain seq x y z
N MET A 1 -6.75 -54.96 -11.72
CA MET A 1 -6.60 -54.04 -10.55
C MET A 1 -5.92 -52.77 -11.04
N ARG A 2 -6.65 -51.66 -11.17
CA ARG A 2 -6.09 -50.37 -11.60
C ARG A 2 -5.83 -49.51 -10.36
N ARG A 3 -4.59 -49.05 -10.17
CA ARG A 3 -4.24 -48.09 -9.12
C ARG A 3 -4.66 -46.69 -9.58
N CYS A 4 -5.43 -45.97 -8.77
CA CYS A 4 -5.60 -44.54 -8.91
C CYS A 4 -4.31 -43.85 -8.46
N ALA A 5 -3.66 -43.15 -9.38
CA ALA A 5 -2.63 -42.18 -9.04
C ALA A 5 -3.35 -40.91 -8.52
N THR A 6 -3.14 -40.57 -7.25
CA THR A 6 -3.45 -39.26 -6.68
C THR A 6 -2.51 -38.24 -7.30
N ARG A 7 -2.85 -37.72 -8.48
CA ARG A 7 -2.20 -36.55 -9.07
C ARG A 7 -2.89 -35.28 -8.57
N GLY A 8 -2.13 -34.49 -7.81
CA GLY A 8 -2.15 -33.03 -7.88
C GLY A 8 -3.29 -32.31 -7.16
N THR A 9 -3.17 -32.18 -5.84
CA THR A 9 -3.83 -31.11 -5.08
C THR A 9 -2.94 -29.87 -4.89
N SER A 10 -1.69 -29.87 -5.35
CA SER A 10 -0.72 -28.76 -5.13
C SER A 10 -1.04 -27.47 -5.90
N ALA A 11 -1.68 -27.55 -7.08
CA ALA A 11 -1.76 -26.41 -8.00
C ALA A 11 -2.67 -25.25 -7.54
N VAL A 12 -3.47 -25.44 -6.49
CA VAL A 12 -4.32 -24.38 -5.92
C VAL A 12 -3.61 -23.69 -4.76
N ALA A 13 -2.83 -24.41 -3.95
CA ALA A 13 -2.03 -23.79 -2.88
C ALA A 13 -0.94 -22.87 -3.47
N ASP A 14 -0.23 -23.32 -4.51
CA ASP A 14 0.82 -22.54 -5.20
C ASP A 14 0.29 -21.27 -5.93
N ARG A 15 -1.03 -21.07 -6.03
CA ARG A 15 -1.66 -19.90 -6.68
C ARG A 15 -2.29 -18.89 -5.71
N PHE A 16 -2.34 -19.22 -4.43
CA PHE A 16 -2.95 -18.39 -3.38
C PHE A 16 -1.96 -18.02 -2.27
N GLU A 17 -0.66 -18.25 -2.45
CA GLU A 17 0.35 -17.67 -1.58
C GLU A 17 0.52 -16.19 -1.92
N LEU A 18 0.19 -15.34 -0.96
CA LEU A 18 0.59 -13.94 -0.99
C LEU A 18 2.12 -13.92 -0.83
N ASP A 19 2.84 -13.41 -1.82
CA ASP A 19 4.24 -13.07 -1.63
C ASP A 19 4.30 -11.81 -0.75
N GLU A 20 4.44 -12.03 0.55
CA GLU A 20 4.49 -10.98 1.57
C GLU A 20 5.59 -9.95 1.26
N ASN A 21 6.77 -10.42 0.84
CA ASN A 21 7.90 -9.53 0.56
C ASN A 21 7.58 -8.59 -0.60
N ASP A 22 6.96 -9.12 -1.66
CA ASP A 22 6.52 -8.31 -2.79
C ASP A 22 5.40 -7.33 -2.41
N ALA A 23 4.47 -7.74 -1.56
CA ALA A 23 3.37 -6.89 -1.07
C ALA A 23 3.90 -5.75 -0.18
N VAL A 24 4.78 -6.06 0.78
CA VAL A 24 5.48 -5.07 1.63
C VAL A 24 6.27 -4.11 0.76
N ALA A 25 7.08 -4.61 -0.18
CA ALA A 25 7.86 -3.77 -1.08
C ALA A 25 6.99 -2.88 -1.99
N ALA A 26 5.81 -3.34 -2.39
CA ALA A 26 4.84 -2.51 -3.11
C ALA A 26 4.26 -1.39 -2.22
N GLY A 27 3.89 -1.72 -0.98
CA GLY A 27 3.39 -0.77 0.01
C GLY A 27 4.41 0.32 0.36
N GLU A 28 5.67 -0.05 0.61
CA GLU A 28 6.78 0.88 0.86
C GLU A 28 7.03 1.83 -0.31
N ARG A 29 6.97 1.31 -1.55
CA ARG A 29 7.09 2.13 -2.77
C ARG A 29 5.94 3.13 -2.89
N ALA A 30 4.71 2.72 -2.62
CA ALA A 30 3.55 3.60 -2.61
C ALA A 30 3.67 4.69 -1.53
N GLN A 31 4.07 4.32 -0.31
CA GLN A 31 4.30 5.27 0.78
C GLN A 31 5.39 6.30 0.42
N THR A 32 6.50 5.82 -0.14
CA THR A 32 7.60 6.69 -0.59
C THR A 32 7.15 7.64 -1.70
N ALA A 33 6.36 7.16 -2.66
CA ALA A 33 5.80 7.99 -3.72
C ALA A 33 4.84 9.07 -3.16
N GLY A 34 3.96 8.69 -2.22
CA GLY A 34 3.06 9.61 -1.53
C GLY A 34 3.81 10.73 -0.80
N ARG A 35 4.86 10.39 -0.04
CA ARG A 35 5.72 11.38 0.63
C ARG A 35 6.39 12.34 -0.34
N ARG A 36 6.99 11.83 -1.42
CA ARG A 36 7.63 12.67 -2.45
C ARG A 36 6.65 13.61 -3.13
N LEU A 37 5.43 13.14 -3.40
CA LEU A 37 4.37 13.98 -3.96
C LEU A 37 3.93 15.08 -2.99
N LEU A 38 3.82 14.75 -1.70
CA LEU A 38 3.49 15.72 -0.65
C LEU A 38 4.57 16.80 -0.51
N ASP A 39 5.84 16.42 -0.54
CA ASP A 39 6.96 17.37 -0.46
C ASP A 39 7.00 18.28 -1.69
N ALA A 40 6.87 17.73 -2.90
CA ALA A 40 6.78 18.52 -4.12
C ALA A 40 5.57 19.47 -4.12
N HIS A 41 4.44 19.02 -3.56
CA HIS A 41 3.25 19.86 -3.39
C HIS A 41 3.51 21.02 -2.42
N ARG A 42 4.17 20.78 -1.29
CA ARG A 42 4.55 21.83 -0.32
C ARG A 42 5.47 22.86 -0.95
N ASP A 43 6.48 22.42 -1.69
CA ASP A 43 7.41 23.31 -2.40
C ASP A 43 6.67 24.21 -3.40
N LEU A 44 5.75 23.62 -4.17
CA LEU A 44 4.89 24.36 -5.10
C LEU A 44 4.02 25.40 -4.37
N VAL A 45 3.39 25.00 -3.27
CA VAL A 45 2.55 25.91 -2.46
C VAL A 45 3.37 27.08 -1.94
N THR A 46 4.57 26.84 -1.40
CA THR A 46 5.48 27.89 -0.93
C THR A 46 5.80 28.90 -2.02
N VAL A 47 6.25 28.44 -3.20
CA VAL A 47 6.61 29.33 -4.31
C VAL A 47 5.41 30.16 -4.78
N LEU A 48 4.22 29.57 -4.80
CA LEU A 48 3.00 30.26 -5.21
C LEU A 48 2.56 31.29 -4.16
N ASN A 49 2.65 30.96 -2.87
CA ASN A 49 2.32 31.89 -1.77
C ASN A 49 3.29 33.08 -1.72
N ASP A 50 4.58 32.85 -1.97
CA ASP A 50 5.59 33.91 -2.04
C ASP A 50 5.31 34.96 -3.15
N ARG A 51 4.48 34.61 -4.12
CA ARG A 51 4.08 35.48 -5.24
C ARG A 51 2.63 35.92 -5.18
N GLU A 52 1.91 35.50 -4.15
CA GLU A 52 0.50 35.82 -4.00
C GLU A 52 0.32 37.32 -3.71
N GLY A 53 -0.60 37.96 -4.43
CA GLY A 53 -0.84 39.41 -4.31
C GLY A 53 0.09 40.31 -5.13
N CYS A 54 1.13 39.78 -5.79
CA CYS A 54 2.03 40.57 -6.65
C CYS A 54 1.52 40.77 -8.10
N TRP A 55 0.23 40.54 -8.35
CA TRP A 55 -0.35 40.54 -9.70
C TRP A 55 -0.67 41.93 -10.26
N GLY A 56 -0.57 42.97 -9.43
CA GLY A 56 -0.94 44.35 -9.77
C GLY A 56 -2.41 44.66 -9.49
N ASP A 57 -2.69 45.93 -9.18
CA ASP A 57 -4.04 46.42 -8.88
C ASP A 57 -4.81 46.90 -10.13
N ASP A 58 -4.19 46.78 -11.31
CA ASP A 58 -4.86 47.09 -12.57
C ASP A 58 -5.92 46.02 -12.92
N ASP A 59 -6.74 46.33 -13.92
CA ASP A 59 -7.83 45.44 -14.32
C ASP A 59 -7.32 44.08 -14.81
N ILE A 60 -6.10 44.02 -15.35
CA ILE A 60 -5.46 42.79 -15.83
C ILE A 60 -5.04 41.93 -14.63
N GLY A 61 -4.38 42.50 -13.63
CA GLY A 61 -3.96 41.84 -12.39
C GLY A 61 -5.13 41.31 -11.59
N LYS A 62 -6.21 42.09 -11.46
CA LYS A 62 -7.46 41.65 -10.83
C LYS A 62 -8.15 40.52 -11.58
N ALA A 63 -8.22 40.62 -12.91
CA ALA A 63 -8.80 39.55 -13.74
C ALA A 63 -7.98 38.26 -13.66
N PHE A 64 -6.66 38.37 -13.66
CA PHE A 64 -5.75 37.24 -13.48
C PHE A 64 -5.96 36.59 -12.11
N ALA A 65 -5.94 37.38 -11.02
CA ALA A 65 -6.15 36.87 -9.67
C ALA A 65 -7.49 36.11 -9.56
N ASN A 66 -8.59 36.70 -10.03
CA ASN A 66 -9.90 36.05 -10.00
C ASN A 66 -9.98 34.74 -10.78
N LYS A 67 -9.24 34.60 -11.88
CA LYS A 67 -9.30 33.40 -12.73
C LYS A 67 -8.30 32.31 -12.32
N TYR A 68 -7.09 32.71 -11.97
CA TYR A 68 -5.99 31.78 -11.70
C TYR A 68 -5.92 31.33 -10.26
N VAL A 69 -6.17 32.20 -9.27
CA VAL A 69 -6.02 31.86 -7.85
C VAL A 69 -6.99 30.75 -7.47
N GLN A 70 -8.25 30.88 -7.86
CA GLN A 70 -9.28 29.91 -7.50
C GLN A 70 -9.03 28.50 -8.08
N VAL A 71 -8.53 28.43 -9.32
CA VAL A 71 -8.16 27.15 -9.96
C VAL A 71 -6.89 26.59 -9.34
N ALA A 72 -5.91 27.44 -9.02
CA ALA A 72 -4.70 27.04 -8.34
C ALA A 72 -5.01 26.47 -6.95
N ASP A 73 -5.91 27.10 -6.19
CA ASP A 73 -6.32 26.64 -4.85
C ASP A 73 -7.02 25.28 -4.90
N GLY A 74 -7.95 25.07 -5.83
CA GLY A 74 -8.57 23.76 -6.02
C GLY A 74 -7.56 22.68 -6.43
N THR A 75 -6.59 23.03 -7.28
CA THR A 75 -5.52 22.11 -7.68
C THR A 75 -4.60 21.78 -6.50
N ARG A 76 -4.30 22.77 -5.66
CA ARG A 76 -3.49 22.59 -4.45
C ARG A 76 -4.16 21.60 -3.49
N GLU A 77 -5.43 21.82 -3.18
CA GLU A 77 -6.20 20.94 -2.30
C GLU A 77 -6.25 19.50 -2.84
N ASN A 78 -6.57 19.33 -4.13
CA ASN A 78 -6.61 18.00 -4.77
C ASN A 78 -5.26 17.28 -4.74
N THR A 79 -4.16 18.01 -4.94
CA THR A 79 -2.82 17.41 -4.93
C THR A 79 -2.42 16.96 -3.51
N ASN A 80 -2.77 17.74 -2.49
CA ASN A 80 -2.58 17.35 -1.09
C ASN A 80 -3.38 16.08 -0.73
N VAL A 81 -4.66 16.02 -1.13
CA VAL A 81 -5.51 14.84 -0.93
C VAL A 81 -4.93 13.63 -1.65
N LEU A 82 -4.48 13.78 -2.90
CA LEU A 82 -3.88 12.69 -3.66
C LEU A 82 -2.62 12.15 -2.98
N ALA A 83 -1.72 13.03 -2.54
CA ALA A 83 -0.49 12.64 -1.85
C ALA A 83 -0.77 11.88 -0.54
N THR A 84 -1.74 12.36 0.23
CA THR A 84 -2.20 11.71 1.47
C THR A 84 -2.77 10.32 1.16
N ASN A 85 -3.67 10.21 0.19
CA ASN A 85 -4.27 8.94 -0.20
C ASN A 85 -3.24 7.91 -0.67
N PHE A 86 -2.19 8.33 -1.39
CA PHE A 86 -1.10 7.43 -1.80
C PHE A 86 -0.28 6.94 -0.60
N SER A 87 -0.01 7.83 0.36
CA SER A 87 0.69 7.47 1.59
C SER A 87 -0.13 6.48 2.42
N ASP A 88 -1.43 6.75 2.59
CA ASP A 88 -2.35 5.93 3.38
C ASP A 88 -2.57 4.56 2.73
N ALA A 89 -2.76 4.52 1.41
CA ALA A 89 -2.85 3.27 0.66
C ALA A 89 -1.57 2.44 0.80
N GLY A 90 -0.39 3.09 0.76
CA GLY A 90 0.88 2.42 1.01
C GLY A 90 0.95 1.80 2.40
N THR A 91 0.58 2.55 3.44
CA THR A 91 0.51 2.03 4.82
C THR A 91 -0.46 0.85 4.93
N TYR A 92 -1.67 0.98 4.38
CA TYR A 92 -2.68 -0.09 4.41
C TYR A 92 -2.19 -1.38 3.74
N ILE A 93 -1.48 -1.28 2.61
CA ILE A 93 -0.91 -2.45 1.93
C ILE A 93 0.14 -3.14 2.82
N VAL A 94 1.02 -2.37 3.47
CA VAL A 94 2.02 -2.93 4.40
C VAL A 94 1.34 -3.61 5.59
N ASP A 95 0.33 -2.97 6.18
CA ASP A 95 -0.39 -3.52 7.33
C ASP A 95 -1.10 -4.84 6.97
N VAL A 96 -1.82 -4.88 5.86
CA VAL A 96 -2.50 -6.10 5.39
C VAL A 96 -1.52 -7.21 5.04
N ALA A 97 -0.37 -6.87 4.44
CA ALA A 97 0.66 -7.87 4.15
C ALA A 97 1.19 -8.50 5.44
N GLY A 98 1.47 -7.69 6.47
CA GLY A 98 1.91 -8.17 7.79
C GLY A 98 0.84 -9.02 8.49
N GLU A 99 -0.43 -8.62 8.45
CA GLU A 99 -1.52 -9.43 9.04
C GLU A 99 -1.64 -10.80 8.37
N LEU A 100 -1.49 -10.87 7.04
CA LEU A 100 -1.54 -12.13 6.30
C LEU A 100 -0.35 -13.03 6.61
N ALA A 101 0.84 -12.45 6.78
CA ALA A 101 2.04 -13.17 7.21
C ALA A 101 1.91 -13.77 8.60
N ASP A 102 1.41 -13.00 9.56
CA ASP A 102 1.17 -13.46 10.93
C ASP A 102 0.15 -14.62 10.96
N VAL A 103 -0.89 -14.54 10.13
CA VAL A 103 -1.88 -15.62 9.98
C VAL A 103 -1.26 -16.87 9.37
N ASP A 104 -0.41 -16.72 8.34
CA ASP A 104 0.27 -17.85 7.72
C ASP A 104 1.24 -18.52 8.70
N GLU A 105 2.10 -17.75 9.37
CA GLU A 105 3.04 -18.28 10.37
C GLU A 105 2.30 -18.95 11.53
N GLY A 106 1.23 -18.34 12.03
CA GLY A 106 0.39 -18.90 13.08
C GLY A 106 -0.26 -20.23 12.68
N ASN A 107 -0.75 -20.32 11.44
CA ASN A 107 -1.31 -21.56 10.90
C ASN A 107 -0.23 -22.63 10.69
N ALA A 108 0.93 -22.26 10.14
CA ALA A 108 2.06 -23.16 9.93
C ALA A 108 2.54 -23.78 11.24
N ARG A 109 2.74 -22.97 12.29
CA ARG A 109 3.11 -23.47 13.63
C ARG A 109 2.05 -24.39 14.22
N ARG A 110 0.77 -24.08 14.04
CA ARG A 110 -0.31 -24.93 14.55
C ARG A 110 -0.36 -26.26 13.81
N ILE A 111 -0.18 -26.25 12.50
CA ILE A 111 -0.14 -27.45 11.67
C ILE A 111 1.07 -28.31 12.04
N ASP A 112 2.26 -27.71 12.17
CA ASP A 112 3.49 -28.40 12.57
C ASP A 112 3.35 -29.05 13.96
N GLY A 113 2.81 -28.32 14.94
CA GLY A 113 2.50 -28.87 16.27
C GLY A 113 1.52 -30.04 16.23
N LEU A 114 0.46 -29.96 15.41
CA LEU A 114 -0.47 -31.08 15.22
C LEU A 114 0.22 -32.31 14.60
N TYR A 115 1.18 -32.11 13.69
CA TYR A 115 1.91 -33.23 13.10
C TYR A 115 2.98 -33.81 14.04
N ALA A 116 3.64 -32.99 14.85
CA ALA A 116 4.59 -33.44 15.87
C ALA A 116 3.93 -34.36 16.91
N ASP A 117 2.76 -33.96 17.44
CA ASP A 117 2.01 -34.77 18.43
C ASP A 117 1.50 -36.10 17.83
N ASN A 118 1.09 -36.10 16.56
CA ASN A 118 0.61 -37.31 15.90
C ASN A 118 1.75 -38.30 15.60
N VAL A 119 2.95 -37.83 15.27
CA VAL A 119 4.11 -38.70 15.03
C VAL A 119 4.54 -39.41 16.32
N GLU A 120 4.54 -38.75 17.47
CA GLU A 120 4.85 -39.41 18.76
C GLU A 120 3.83 -40.51 19.11
N SER A 121 2.53 -40.26 18.89
CA SER A 121 1.48 -41.26 19.18
C SER A 121 1.59 -42.53 18.33
N TRP A 122 2.09 -42.44 17.09
CA TRP A 122 2.26 -43.59 16.20
C TRP A 122 3.50 -44.43 16.54
N THR A 123 4.51 -43.82 17.17
CA THR A 123 5.72 -44.53 17.60
C THR A 123 5.59 -45.21 18.97
N ALA A 124 4.57 -44.86 19.76
CA ALA A 124 4.31 -45.48 21.06
C ALA A 124 3.43 -46.75 20.98
N GLU A 125 2.77 -47.01 19.84
CA GLU A 125 1.92 -48.18 19.61
C GLU A 125 2.57 -49.29 18.75
N SER A 126 3.86 -49.16 18.39
CA SER A 126 4.66 -50.16 17.66
C SER A 126 5.75 -50.80 18.52
#